data_AF-A0A098C076-F1
#
_entry.id   AF-A0A098C076-F1
#
_cell.length_a   1.000
_cell.length_b   1.000
_cell.length_c   1.000
_cell.angle_alpha   90.00
_cell.angle_beta   90.00
_cell.angle_gamma   90.00
#
_symmetry.space_group_name_H-M   'P 1'
#
loop_
_entity.id
_entity.type
_entity.pdbx_description
1 polymer ?
#
loop_
_entity_poly.entity_id
_entity_poly.type
_entity_poly.pdbx_seq_one_letter_code
_entity_poly.pdbx_strand_id
1 'polypeptide(L)'
;MKTKFNKLEEIDKSNNPFKVPDNYFAQFNEEIMNRLPEKEFFAPKTVPLWEKVKPWVYLAAMFIGMYVTINFLISRGDNIGSEPQALVSEQLSTSSKGTENYWSTVQISEEEFYQYLEDQLVDEVYFDYMYNHFYLN
;
A
#
# COMPACT_ATOMS: atom_id res chain seq x y z
N MET A 1 -44.27 26.96 4.04
CA MET A 1 -44.68 27.46 2.70
C MET A 1 -44.08 26.53 1.66
N LYS A 2 -44.87 25.79 0.88
CA LYS A 2 -44.35 24.88 -0.17
C LYS A 2 -44.19 25.69 -1.45
N THR A 3 -42.97 26.06 -1.81
CA THR A 3 -42.67 26.81 -3.05
C THR A 3 -42.62 25.85 -4.24
N LYS A 4 -43.76 25.65 -4.91
CA LYS A 4 -43.83 24.93 -6.19
C LYS A 4 -43.60 25.91 -7.35
N PHE A 5 -42.35 26.28 -7.60
CA PHE A 5 -41.98 26.99 -8.83
C PHE A 5 -41.58 25.97 -9.90
N ASN A 6 -42.56 25.41 -10.61
CA ASN A 6 -42.30 24.54 -11.74
C ASN A 6 -42.43 25.34 -13.05
N LYS A 7 -41.36 26.05 -13.42
CA LYS A 7 -41.29 26.87 -14.64
C LYS A 7 -41.27 26.04 -15.94
N LEU A 8 -41.31 24.71 -15.84
CA LEU A 8 -41.27 23.82 -17.01
C LEU A 8 -42.63 23.75 -17.73
N GLU A 9 -43.71 24.11 -17.07
CA GLU A 9 -45.08 24.10 -17.64
C GLU A 9 -45.35 25.28 -18.58
N GLU A 10 -44.62 26.40 -18.42
CA GLU A 10 -44.70 27.60 -19.28
C GLU A 10 -43.86 27.48 -20.56
N ILE A 11 -43.02 26.44 -20.65
CA ILE A 11 -42.17 26.20 -21.81
C ILE A 11 -43.03 25.51 -22.88
N ASP A 12 -43.11 26.12 -24.06
CA ASP A 12 -43.77 25.51 -25.21
C ASP A 12 -43.13 24.15 -25.53
N LYS A 13 -43.83 23.05 -25.21
CA LYS A 13 -43.38 21.68 -25.51
C LYS A 13 -43.18 21.44 -27.01
N SER A 14 -43.80 22.23 -27.88
CA SER A 14 -43.65 22.11 -29.33
C SER A 14 -42.31 22.64 -29.84
N ASN A 15 -41.70 23.58 -29.15
CA ASN A 15 -40.42 24.18 -29.52
C ASN A 15 -39.39 23.86 -28.43
N ASN A 16 -38.60 22.81 -28.65
CA ASN A 16 -37.56 22.41 -27.71
C ASN A 16 -36.55 23.56 -27.50
N PRO A 17 -36.52 24.21 -26.30
CA PRO A 17 -35.59 25.31 -26.04
C PRO A 17 -34.15 24.82 -25.83
N PHE A 18 -33.95 23.52 -25.65
CA PHE A 18 -32.64 22.89 -25.45
C PHE A 18 -32.09 22.33 -26.77
N LYS A 19 -32.16 23.12 -27.85
CA LYS A 19 -31.57 22.76 -29.13
C LYS A 19 -30.14 23.28 -29.22
N VAL A 20 -29.19 22.37 -29.41
CA VAL A 20 -27.81 22.75 -29.70
C VAL A 20 -27.67 23.21 -31.15
N PRO A 21 -26.72 24.11 -31.46
CA PRO A 21 -26.36 24.44 -32.83
C PRO A 21 -25.92 23.19 -33.62
N ASP A 22 -26.10 23.24 -34.94
CA ASP A 22 -25.67 22.17 -35.82
C ASP A 22 -24.15 21.97 -35.70
N ASN A 23 -23.70 20.71 -35.62
CA ASN A 23 -22.30 20.31 -35.45
C ASN A 23 -21.60 20.73 -34.14
N TYR A 24 -22.32 21.24 -33.13
CA TYR A 24 -21.74 21.58 -31.82
C TYR A 24 -20.94 20.41 -31.20
N PHE A 25 -21.55 19.23 -31.11
CA PHE A 25 -20.89 18.04 -30.55
C PHE A 25 -19.84 17.42 -31.46
N ALA A 26 -19.83 17.77 -32.76
CA ALA A 26 -18.84 17.25 -33.70
C ALA A 26 -17.44 17.85 -33.42
N GLN A 27 -17.38 19.12 -33.00
CA GLN A 27 -16.12 19.85 -32.73
C GLN A 27 -15.81 19.96 -31.23
N PHE A 28 -16.74 19.56 -30.36
CA PHE A 28 -16.60 19.69 -28.90
C PHE A 28 -15.33 19.04 -28.34
N ASN A 29 -14.98 17.84 -28.81
CA ASN A 29 -13.78 17.15 -28.35
C ASN A 29 -12.50 17.90 -28.74
N GLU A 30 -12.42 18.37 -29.99
CA GLU A 30 -11.28 19.14 -30.48
C GLU A 30 -11.13 20.44 -29.71
N GLU A 31 -12.24 21.12 -29.42
CA GLU A 31 -12.23 22.35 -28.63
C GLU A 31 -11.78 22.12 -27.18
N ILE A 32 -12.18 21.00 -26.56
CA ILE A 32 -11.65 20.61 -25.24
C ILE A 32 -10.14 20.41 -25.32
N MET A 33 -9.65 19.61 -26.27
CA MET A 33 -8.23 19.28 -26.39
C MET A 33 -7.38 20.52 -26.68
N ASN A 34 -7.87 21.43 -27.52
CA ASN A 34 -7.20 22.70 -27.83
C ASN A 34 -7.16 23.68 -26.65
N ARG A 35 -8.06 23.53 -25.67
CA ARG A 35 -8.08 24.33 -24.43
C ARG A 35 -7.31 23.68 -23.28
N LEU A 36 -6.82 22.44 -23.45
CA LEU A 36 -5.95 21.83 -22.44
C LEU A 36 -4.61 22.57 -22.42
N PRO A 37 -4.07 22.89 -21.24
CA PRO A 37 -2.73 23.44 -21.14
C PRO A 37 -1.72 22.47 -21.74
N GLU A 38 -0.65 22.99 -22.34
CA GLU A 38 0.47 22.17 -22.76
C GLU A 38 0.95 21.34 -21.56
N LYS A 39 0.96 20.02 -21.73
CA LYS A 39 1.38 19.12 -20.66
C LYS A 39 2.84 19.40 -20.36
N GLU A 40 3.12 20.05 -19.24
CA GLU A 40 4.49 20.27 -18.78
C GLU A 40 5.14 18.90 -18.50
N PHE A 41 6.00 18.47 -19.43
CA PHE A 41 6.82 17.29 -19.25
C PHE A 41 7.97 17.67 -18.31
N PHE A 42 7.79 17.41 -17.02
CA PHE A 42 8.91 17.43 -16.08
C PHE A 42 9.87 16.30 -16.47
N ALA A 43 11.02 16.67 -17.04
CA ALA A 43 12.07 15.71 -17.32
C ALA A 43 12.43 14.97 -16.02
N PRO A 44 12.53 13.63 -16.04
CA PRO A 44 12.85 12.87 -14.83
C PRO A 44 14.19 13.33 -14.30
N LYS A 45 14.19 13.87 -13.07
CA LYS A 45 15.41 14.29 -12.38
C LYS A 45 16.34 13.07 -12.28
N THR A 46 17.47 13.13 -12.96
CA THR A 46 18.45 12.03 -12.95
C THR A 46 19.03 11.93 -11.54
N VAL A 47 18.74 10.83 -10.85
CA VAL A 47 19.38 10.53 -9.58
C VAL A 47 20.83 10.10 -9.84
N PRO A 48 21.83 10.69 -9.17
CA PRO A 48 23.21 10.26 -9.34
C PRO A 48 23.39 8.85 -8.78
N LEU A 49 24.14 8.00 -9.50
CA LEU A 49 24.37 6.59 -9.14
C LEU A 49 24.97 6.42 -7.73
N TRP A 50 25.70 7.43 -7.25
CA TRP A 50 26.29 7.45 -5.92
C TRP A 50 25.26 7.31 -4.79
N GLU A 51 24.06 7.90 -4.94
CA GLU A 51 23.00 7.80 -3.92
C GLU A 51 22.52 6.35 -3.76
N LYS A 52 22.57 5.56 -4.84
CA LYS A 52 22.20 4.13 -4.78
C LYS A 52 23.29 3.27 -4.15
N VAL A 53 24.55 3.71 -4.20
CA VAL A 53 25.71 2.95 -3.73
C VAL A 53 26.03 3.22 -2.25
N LYS A 54 25.67 4.39 -1.72
CA LYS A 54 25.89 4.75 -0.30
C LYS A 54 25.45 3.66 0.69
N PRO A 55 24.21 3.10 0.64
CA PRO A 55 23.78 2.08 1.60
C PRO A 55 24.64 0.81 1.57
N TRP A 56 25.09 0.41 0.38
CA TRP A 56 25.94 -0.78 0.20
C TRP A 56 27.33 -0.58 0.78
N VAL A 57 27.89 0.63 0.65
CA VAL A 57 29.18 0.98 1.25
C VAL A 57 29.13 0.93 2.78
N TYR A 58 28.04 1.41 3.40
CA TYR A 58 27.87 1.32 4.86
C TYR A 58 27.81 -0.14 5.34
N LEU A 59 27.05 -0.98 4.63
CA LEU A 59 26.95 -2.40 4.92
C LEU A 59 28.32 -3.09 4.78
N ALA A 60 29.06 -2.82 3.71
CA ALA A 60 30.41 -3.33 3.51
C ALA A 60 31.36 -2.91 4.63
N ALA A 61 31.30 -1.64 5.08
CA ALA A 61 32.12 -1.15 6.19
C ALA A 61 31.83 -1.88 7.50
N MET A 62 30.56 -2.20 7.77
CA MET A 62 30.17 -2.97 8.96
C MET A 62 30.72 -4.40 8.92
N PHE A 63 30.65 -5.07 7.76
CA PHE A 63 31.25 -6.39 7.56
C PHE A 63 32.77 -6.39 7.69
N ILE A 64 33.45 -5.38 7.12
CA ILE A 64 34.91 -5.24 7.25
C ILE A 64 35.29 -5.01 8.72
N GLY A 65 34.58 -4.14 9.43
CA GLY A 65 34.79 -3.91 10.85
C GLY A 65 34.67 -5.21 11.66
N MET A 66 33.59 -5.96 11.44
CA MET A 66 33.37 -7.24 12.12
C MET A 66 34.41 -8.31 11.73
N TYR A 67 34.81 -8.37 10.46
CA TYR A 67 35.84 -9.29 10.01
C TYR A 67 37.19 -9.00 10.70
N VAL A 68 37.57 -7.73 10.78
CA VAL A 68 38.81 -7.31 11.44
C VAL A 68 38.78 -7.61 12.93
N THR A 69 37.66 -7.34 13.62
CA THR A 69 37.55 -7.65 15.06
C THR A 69 37.63 -9.15 15.32
N ILE A 70 36.90 -9.97 14.56
CA ILE A 70 36.95 -11.44 14.69
C ILE A 70 38.37 -11.95 14.43
N ASN A 71 39.00 -11.53 13.34
CA ASN A 71 40.35 -11.95 12.99
C ASN A 71 41.37 -11.53 14.05
N PHE A 72 41.26 -10.31 14.60
CA PHE A 72 42.13 -9.84 15.67
C PHE A 72 41.97 -10.65 16.97
N LEU A 73 40.75 -11.04 17.34
CA LEU A 73 40.49 -11.87 18.51
C LEU A 73 41.04 -13.30 18.32
N ILE A 74 40.87 -13.89 17.13
CA ILE A 74 41.40 -15.23 16.81
C ILE A 74 42.92 -15.22 16.79
N SER A 75 43.56 -14.27 16.08
CA SER A 75 45.03 -14.18 16.01
C SER A 75 45.69 -13.90 17.36
N ARG A 76 44.95 -13.36 18.34
CA ARG A 76 45.44 -13.19 19.72
C ARG A 76 45.07 -14.37 20.63
N GLY A 77 44.15 -15.23 20.18
CA GLY A 77 43.54 -16.33 20.92
C GLY A 77 44.09 -17.72 20.60
N ASP A 78 45.16 -17.87 19.81
CA ASP A 78 45.83 -19.14 19.46
C ASP A 78 46.35 -19.97 20.68
N ASN A 79 46.00 -19.62 21.91
CA ASN A 79 46.18 -20.43 23.13
C ASN A 79 44.84 -20.87 23.78
N ILE A 80 43.73 -20.92 23.05
CA ILE A 80 42.47 -21.48 23.55
C ILE A 80 42.01 -22.55 22.56
N GLY A 81 42.03 -23.80 23.04
CA GLY A 81 41.90 -25.01 22.25
C GLY A 81 40.66 -25.07 21.36
N SER A 82 40.89 -25.67 20.20
CA SER A 82 39.93 -26.01 19.16
C SER A 82 38.80 -26.88 19.69
N GLU A 83 37.57 -26.36 19.66
CA GLU A 83 36.34 -27.15 19.52
C GLU A 83 35.36 -26.32 18.65
N PRO A 84 35.19 -26.63 17.36
CA PRO A 84 34.14 -26.02 16.56
C PRO A 84 32.82 -26.72 16.89
N GLN A 85 32.18 -26.34 18.00
CA GLN A 85 30.77 -26.68 18.18
C GLN A 85 29.97 -25.89 17.15
N ALA A 86 29.39 -26.62 16.20
CA ALA A 86 28.43 -26.09 15.25
C ALA A 86 27.21 -25.54 16.01
N LEU A 87 27.23 -24.25 16.32
CA LEU A 87 26.06 -23.49 16.74
C LEU A 87 25.26 -23.12 15.48
N VAL A 88 24.66 -24.13 14.84
CA VAL A 88 23.51 -23.91 13.97
C VAL A 88 22.29 -24.26 14.80
N SER A 89 21.72 -23.23 15.40
CA SER A 89 20.29 -22.98 15.66
C SER A 89 20.19 -22.12 16.91
N GLU A 90 19.41 -21.05 16.81
CA GLU A 90 18.96 -20.24 17.95
C GLU A 90 19.89 -19.13 18.44
N GLN A 91 20.14 -18.11 17.59
CA GLN A 91 20.22 -16.72 18.07
C GLN A 91 20.10 -15.74 16.90
N LEU A 92 18.88 -15.59 16.39
CA LEU A 92 18.42 -14.32 15.83
C LEU A 92 17.17 -13.88 16.58
N SER A 93 17.30 -13.84 17.91
CA SER A 93 16.28 -13.33 18.82
C SER A 93 16.95 -12.31 19.70
N THR A 94 17.29 -11.16 19.15
CA THR A 94 17.33 -9.87 19.86
C THR A 94 17.71 -8.77 18.88
N SER A 95 16.73 -7.91 18.62
CA SER A 95 16.82 -6.63 17.91
C SER A 95 16.48 -6.60 16.42
N SER A 96 15.30 -7.13 16.05
CA SER A 96 14.35 -6.32 15.28
C SER A 96 13.09 -6.16 16.13
N LYS A 97 12.89 -4.93 16.60
CA LYS A 97 11.77 -4.54 17.44
C LYS A 97 10.63 -4.21 16.48
N GLY A 98 9.77 -5.19 16.20
CA GLY A 98 8.49 -4.99 15.54
C GLY A 98 8.27 -5.93 14.36
N THR A 99 7.30 -6.84 14.52
CA THR A 99 6.57 -7.54 13.45
C THR A 99 7.26 -8.66 12.68
N GLU A 100 7.74 -9.70 13.36
CA GLU A 100 8.02 -10.97 12.70
C GLU A 100 7.27 -12.12 13.40
N ASN A 101 6.31 -12.72 12.68
CA ASN A 101 5.99 -14.16 12.77
C ASN A 101 5.10 -14.68 13.93
N TYR A 102 4.04 -13.97 14.32
CA TYR A 102 2.98 -14.58 15.16
C TYR A 102 2.13 -15.64 14.41
N TRP A 103 2.05 -15.54 13.08
CA TRP A 103 1.16 -16.37 12.26
C TRP A 103 1.80 -17.65 11.71
N SER A 104 3.13 -17.79 11.74
CA SER A 104 3.81 -18.96 11.17
C SER A 104 3.98 -20.13 12.14
N THR A 105 3.70 -19.93 13.43
CA THR A 105 3.82 -20.97 14.47
C THR A 105 2.50 -21.66 14.78
N VAL A 106 1.38 -21.19 14.23
CA VAL A 106 0.06 -21.78 14.45
C VAL A 106 -0.16 -22.89 13.42
N GLN A 107 -0.18 -24.15 13.87
CA GLN A 107 -0.58 -25.29 13.04
C GLN A 107 -2.11 -25.37 12.99
N ILE A 108 -2.73 -24.54 12.15
CA ILE A 108 -4.16 -24.62 11.83
C ILE A 108 -4.32 -25.28 10.45
N SER A 109 -5.36 -26.10 10.27
CA SER A 109 -5.67 -26.63 8.93
C SER A 109 -6.26 -25.51 8.07
N GLU A 110 -6.18 -25.65 6.75
CA GLU A 110 -6.78 -24.67 5.83
C GLU A 110 -8.30 -24.56 6.03
N GLU A 111 -8.97 -25.68 6.33
CA GLU A 111 -10.39 -25.72 6.63
C GLU A 111 -10.74 -24.97 7.93
N GLU A 112 -9.96 -25.18 8.99
CA GLU A 112 -10.17 -24.52 10.28
C GLU A 112 -9.87 -23.01 10.19
N PHE A 113 -8.93 -22.61 9.33
CA PHE A 113 -8.66 -21.21 9.02
C PHE A 113 -9.84 -20.55 8.27
N TYR A 114 -10.41 -21.20 7.26
CA TYR A 114 -11.59 -20.67 6.56
C TYR A 114 -12.81 -20.60 7.47
N GLN A 115 -13.03 -21.61 8.31
CA GLN A 115 -14.11 -21.63 9.30
C GLN A 115 -14.00 -20.44 10.26
N TYR A 116 -12.80 -20.14 10.75
CA TYR A 116 -12.56 -18.98 11.61
C TYR A 116 -12.87 -17.65 10.91
N LEU A 117 -12.48 -17.51 9.64
CA LEU A 117 -12.79 -16.31 8.86
C LEU A 117 -14.29 -16.16 8.60
N GLU A 118 -15.00 -17.26 8.36
CA GLU A 118 -16.46 -17.26 8.19
C GLU A 118 -17.15 -16.81 9.48
N ASP A 119 -16.79 -17.39 10.64
CA ASP A 119 -17.36 -17.02 11.93
C ASP A 119 -17.13 -15.54 12.25
N GLN A 120 -15.91 -15.01 12.00
CA GLN A 120 -15.60 -13.59 12.20
C GLN A 120 -16.45 -12.68 11.30
N LEU A 121 -16.63 -13.03 10.02
CA LEU A 121 -17.41 -12.25 9.08
C LEU A 121 -18.90 -12.29 9.43
N VAL A 122 -19.42 -13.46 9.81
CA VAL A 122 -20.82 -13.64 10.21
C VAL A 122 -21.13 -12.80 11.45
N ASP A 123 -20.25 -12.78 12.45
CA ASP A 123 -20.44 -11.97 13.65
C ASP A 123 -20.49 -10.46 13.34
N GLU A 124 -19.60 -9.97 12.45
CA GLU A 124 -19.58 -8.55 12.04
C GLU A 124 -20.85 -8.17 11.27
N VAL A 125 -21.24 -8.99 10.30
CA VAL A 125 -22.44 -8.76 9.47
C VAL A 125 -23.73 -8.88 10.29
N TYR A 126 -23.78 -9.80 11.26
CA TYR A 126 -24.92 -9.97 12.15
C TYR A 126 -25.16 -8.75 13.03
N PHE A 127 -24.08 -8.14 13.55
CA PHE A 127 -24.17 -6.92 14.35
C PHE A 127 -24.71 -5.75 13.51
N ASP A 128 -24.22 -5.58 12.28
CA ASP A 128 -24.69 -4.51 11.40
C ASP A 128 -26.18 -4.70 11.02
N TYR A 129 -26.60 -5.92 10.68
CA TYR A 129 -28.01 -6.21 10.36
C TYR A 129 -28.96 -5.91 11.53
N MET A 130 -28.58 -6.34 12.74
CA MET A 130 -29.40 -6.13 13.93
C MET A 130 -29.53 -4.65 14.30
N TYR A 131 -28.45 -3.86 14.19
CA TYR A 131 -28.48 -2.45 14.55
C TYR A 131 -29.07 -1.56 13.45
N ASN A 132 -28.78 -1.81 12.17
CA ASN A 132 -29.36 -1.01 11.08
C ASN A 132 -30.89 -1.16 10.98
N HIS A 133 -31.46 -2.32 11.35
CA HIS A 133 -32.92 -2.49 11.35
C HIS A 133 -33.64 -1.58 12.36
N PHE A 134 -33.00 -1.24 13.48
CA PHE A 134 -33.62 -0.38 14.50
C PHE A 134 -33.70 1.11 14.12
N TYR A 135 -32.91 1.58 13.14
CA TYR A 135 -32.89 2.99 12.73
C TYR A 135 -33.70 3.28 11.46
N LEU A 136 -34.34 2.26 10.88
CA LEU A 136 -35.11 2.35 9.63
C LEU A 136 -36.64 2.24 9.82
N ASN A 137 -37.14 2.22 11.07
CA ASN A 137 -38.54 2.43 11.44
C ASN A 137 -38.70 3.68 12.30
#